data_AF-A0A1E1WS18-F1
#
_entry.id   AF-A0A1E1WS18-F1
#
_cell.length_a   1.000
_cell.length_b   1.000
_cell.length_c   1.000
_cell.angle_alpha   90.00
_cell.angle_beta   90.00
_cell.angle_gamma   90.00
#
_symmetry.space_group_name_H-M   'P 1'
#
loop_
_entity.id
_entity.type
_entity.pdbx_description
1 polymer ?
#
loop_
_entity_poly.entity_id
_entity_poly.type
_entity_poly.pdbx_seq_one_letter_code
_entity_poly.pdbx_strand_id
1 'polypeptide(L)'
;KQFGNVVRVWLGSKLIIFLTEPDDAEVILNSQIHIDKSTEYKFFEPWLGEGLLISTGEKWRSHRKIIAPTFHINILKSFIPVFNKNSKNVVDKLKNEMDKTFDIHDYMSE
;
A
#
# COMPACT_ATOMS: atom_id res chain seq x y z
N LYS A 1 21.11 -14.52 -15.43
CA LYS A 1 20.60 -13.13 -15.23
C LYS A 1 21.72 -12.18 -15.65
N GLN A 2 21.47 -11.25 -16.60
CA GLN A 2 22.51 -10.40 -17.22
C GLN A 2 23.01 -9.28 -16.29
N PHE A 3 22.29 -9.03 -15.20
CA PHE A 3 22.67 -8.14 -14.11
C PHE A 3 22.66 -8.97 -12.82
N GLY A 4 23.61 -8.73 -11.92
CA GLY A 4 23.70 -9.44 -10.64
C GLY A 4 22.48 -9.19 -9.75
N ASN A 5 22.48 -9.77 -8.55
CA ASN A 5 21.36 -9.75 -7.59
C ASN A 5 20.95 -8.33 -7.12
N VAL A 6 21.86 -7.35 -7.24
CA VAL A 6 21.59 -5.94 -6.97
C VAL A 6 21.89 -5.13 -8.21
N VAL A 7 20.88 -4.41 -8.72
CA VAL A 7 21.01 -3.55 -9.90
C VAL A 7 21.12 -2.10 -9.48
N ARG A 8 22.05 -1.37 -10.09
CA ARG A 8 22.34 0.04 -9.80
C ARG A 8 22.05 0.88 -11.03
N VAL A 9 21.23 1.89 -10.89
CA VAL A 9 20.85 2.81 -11.97
C VAL A 9 21.06 4.24 -11.50
N TRP A 10 21.78 5.03 -12.27
CA TRP A 10 21.89 6.46 -12.03
C TRP A 10 20.80 7.21 -12.79
N LEU A 11 19.98 7.96 -12.07
CA LEU A 11 19.01 8.90 -12.62
C LEU A 11 19.52 10.32 -12.35
N GLY A 12 20.25 10.88 -13.31
CA GLY A 12 20.99 12.13 -13.11
C GLY A 12 22.00 11.97 -11.97
N SER A 13 21.86 12.78 -10.92
CA SER A 13 22.71 12.73 -9.72
C SER A 13 22.21 11.75 -8.63
N LYS A 14 21.07 11.10 -8.82
CA LYS A 14 20.52 10.14 -7.86
C LYS A 14 20.90 8.70 -8.24
N LEU A 15 21.47 7.95 -7.30
CA LEU A 15 21.65 6.51 -7.44
C LEU A 15 20.40 5.78 -6.93
N ILE A 16 19.80 4.96 -7.79
CA ILE A 16 18.69 4.06 -7.47
C ILE A 16 19.24 2.64 -7.43
N ILE A 17 18.92 1.93 -6.34
CA ILE A 17 19.33 0.54 -6.12
C ILE A 17 18.09 -0.32 -6.14
N PHE A 18 18.05 -1.30 -7.05
CA PHE A 18 17.01 -2.31 -7.12
C PHE A 18 17.51 -3.58 -6.43
N LEU A 19 16.84 -3.95 -5.34
CA LEU A 19 17.03 -5.22 -4.68
C LEU A 19 16.14 -6.25 -5.40
N THR A 20 16.74 -7.31 -5.92
CA THR A 20 15.99 -8.34 -6.67
C THR A 20 15.88 -9.67 -5.90
N GLU A 21 16.62 -9.80 -4.81
CA GLU A 21 16.58 -10.96 -3.92
C GLU A 21 15.74 -10.61 -2.66
N PRO A 22 14.86 -11.53 -2.22
CA PRO A 22 13.95 -11.28 -1.10
C PRO A 22 14.67 -11.06 0.22
N ASP A 23 15.78 -11.76 0.47
CA ASP A 23 16.57 -11.65 1.69
C ASP A 23 17.13 -10.22 1.87
N ASP A 24 17.56 -9.59 0.79
CA ASP A 24 18.05 -8.20 0.81
C ASP A 24 16.90 -7.22 1.12
N ALA A 25 15.73 -7.44 0.53
CA ALA A 25 14.55 -6.62 0.79
C ALA A 25 14.07 -6.76 2.24
N GLU A 26 14.10 -7.99 2.79
CA GLU A 26 13.73 -8.27 4.17
C GLU A 26 14.56 -7.47 5.17
N VAL A 27 15.90 -7.42 4.97
CA VAL A 27 16.81 -6.66 5.83
C VAL A 27 16.42 -5.18 5.90
N ILE A 28 16.08 -4.57 4.77
CA ILE A 28 15.68 -3.16 4.71
C ILE A 28 14.27 -2.96 5.30
N LEU A 29 13.30 -3.80 4.92
CA LEU A 29 11.89 -3.64 5.31
C LEU A 29 11.64 -3.94 6.80
N ASN A 30 12.45 -4.81 7.42
CA ASN A 30 12.38 -5.08 8.86
C ASN A 30 13.20 -4.09 9.70
N SER A 31 14.00 -3.22 9.07
CA SER A 31 14.81 -2.24 9.78
C SER A 31 13.94 -1.30 10.62
N GLN A 32 14.28 -1.18 11.91
CA GLN A 32 13.66 -0.18 12.78
C GLN A 32 14.25 1.21 12.59
N ILE A 33 15.39 1.33 11.89
CA ILE A 33 16.15 2.57 11.75
C ILE A 33 15.99 3.15 10.34
N HIS A 34 16.04 2.32 9.30
CA HIS A 34 15.90 2.75 7.90
C HIS A 34 14.43 2.82 7.47
N ILE A 35 13.65 3.65 8.17
CA ILE A 35 12.21 3.81 7.92
C ILE A 35 11.87 5.06 7.11
N ASP A 36 12.86 5.88 6.79
CA ASP A 36 12.68 7.09 6.00
C ASP A 36 12.20 6.78 4.59
N LYS A 37 11.24 7.58 4.12
CA LYS A 37 10.65 7.43 2.80
C LYS A 37 11.48 8.18 1.77
N SER A 38 11.50 7.64 0.56
CA SER A 38 12.14 8.30 -0.59
C SER A 38 11.53 9.69 -0.81
N THR A 39 12.31 10.62 -1.34
CA THR A 39 11.89 12.02 -1.60
C THR A 39 10.62 12.13 -2.45
N GLU A 40 10.34 11.11 -3.25
CA GLU A 40 9.20 10.94 -4.13
C GLU A 40 7.88 10.86 -3.33
N TYR A 41 7.91 10.46 -2.06
CA TYR A 41 6.71 10.46 -1.22
C TYR A 41 6.20 11.87 -0.89
N LYS A 42 7.03 12.91 -1.05
CA LYS A 42 6.61 14.31 -0.86
C LYS A 42 5.54 14.74 -1.86
N PHE A 43 5.39 14.05 -3.00
CA PHE A 43 4.30 14.33 -3.93
C PHE A 43 2.91 14.09 -3.31
N PHE A 44 2.82 13.29 -2.24
CA PHE A 44 1.56 13.04 -1.54
C PHE A 44 1.29 14.03 -0.39
N GLU A 45 2.26 14.87 -0.02
CA GLU A 45 2.15 15.81 1.10
C GLU A 45 0.98 16.79 0.97
N PRO A 46 0.64 17.35 -0.21
CA PRO A 46 -0.52 18.24 -0.34
C PRO A 46 -1.86 17.58 0.01
N TRP A 47 -1.97 16.25 -0.15
CA TRP A 47 -3.19 15.50 0.13
C TRP A 47 -3.20 14.89 1.53
N LEU A 48 -2.08 14.29 1.96
CA LEU A 48 -2.00 13.50 3.18
C LEU A 48 -1.27 14.20 4.33
N GLY A 49 -0.71 15.38 4.09
CA GLY A 49 0.15 16.10 5.04
C GLY A 49 1.29 15.23 5.55
N GLU A 50 1.64 15.37 6.82
CA GLU A 50 2.59 14.49 7.51
C GLU A 50 1.90 13.26 8.12
N GLY A 51 1.02 12.62 7.34
CA GLY A 51 0.28 11.42 7.71
C GLY A 51 1.16 10.15 7.79
N LEU A 52 0.54 9.00 8.07
CA LEU A 52 1.25 7.72 8.30
C LEU A 52 2.12 7.27 7.10
N LEU A 53 1.71 7.62 5.87
CA LEU A 53 2.45 7.24 4.65
C LEU A 53 3.76 8.01 4.49
N ILE A 54 3.79 9.27 4.94
CA ILE A 54 4.87 10.23 4.64
C ILE A 54 5.76 10.45 5.86
N SER A 55 5.17 10.47 7.06
CA SER A 55 5.92 10.66 8.32
C SER A 55 7.01 9.60 8.51
N THR A 56 8.07 9.98 9.22
CA THR A 56 9.20 9.10 9.57
C THR A 56 9.54 9.22 11.06
N GLY A 57 10.54 8.47 11.52
CA GLY A 57 11.05 8.54 12.89
C GLY A 57 10.00 8.35 13.98
N GLU A 58 10.13 9.12 15.07
CA GLU A 58 9.23 9.07 16.22
C GLU A 58 7.78 9.45 15.88
N LYS A 59 7.58 10.40 14.97
CA LYS A 59 6.23 10.81 14.55
C LYS A 59 5.48 9.64 13.90
N TRP A 60 6.14 8.94 12.99
CA TRP A 60 5.58 7.74 12.38
C TRP A 60 5.30 6.64 13.41
N ARG A 61 6.25 6.37 14.32
CA ARG A 61 6.09 5.35 15.37
C ARG A 61 4.89 5.65 16.26
N SER A 62 4.73 6.91 16.68
CA SER A 62 3.60 7.37 17.50
C SER A 62 2.27 7.19 16.76
N HIS A 63 2.16 7.70 15.54
CA HIS A 63 0.94 7.58 14.74
C HIS A 63 0.58 6.11 14.46
N ARG A 64 1.57 5.27 14.10
CA ARG A 64 1.35 3.84 13.87
C ARG A 64 0.87 3.12 15.13
N LYS A 65 1.44 3.44 16.29
CA LYS A 65 1.04 2.85 17.58
C LYS A 65 -0.42 3.15 17.93
N ILE A 66 -0.88 4.36 17.62
CA ILE A 66 -2.27 4.78 17.85
C ILE A 66 -3.23 4.10 16.88
N ILE A 67 -2.84 3.98 15.60
CA ILE A 67 -3.72 3.46 14.54
C ILE A 67 -3.76 1.91 14.53
N ALA A 68 -2.63 1.23 14.74
CA ALA A 68 -2.55 -0.23 14.58
C ALA A 68 -3.64 -1.05 15.32
N PRO A 69 -4.09 -0.68 16.54
CA PRO A 69 -5.18 -1.39 17.20
C PRO A 69 -6.51 -1.41 16.44
N THR A 70 -6.80 -0.43 15.57
CA THR A 70 -8.05 -0.40 14.79
C THR A 70 -8.10 -1.52 13.74
N PHE A 71 -6.94 -2.08 13.37
CA PHE A 71 -6.81 -3.22 12.47
C PHE A 71 -6.66 -4.55 13.21
N HIS A 72 -7.00 -4.61 14.50
CA HIS A 72 -7.03 -5.85 15.25
C HIS A 72 -8.10 -6.80 14.69
N ILE A 73 -7.81 -8.11 14.65
CA ILE A 73 -8.65 -9.11 13.97
C ILE A 73 -10.12 -9.10 14.43
N ASN A 74 -10.40 -8.79 15.69
CA ASN A 74 -11.78 -8.71 16.20
C ASN A 74 -12.55 -7.51 15.64
N ILE A 75 -11.87 -6.38 15.44
CA ILE A 75 -12.45 -5.20 14.79
C ILE A 75 -12.66 -5.53 13.30
N LEU A 76 -11.68 -6.11 12.62
CA LEU A 76 -11.84 -6.53 11.22
C LEU A 76 -13.01 -7.51 11.03
N LYS A 77 -13.21 -8.45 11.96
CA LYS A 77 -14.35 -9.38 11.95
C LYS A 77 -15.70 -8.66 12.04
N SER A 78 -15.78 -7.53 12.75
CA SER A 78 -17.02 -6.76 12.84
C SER A 78 -17.40 -6.09 11.51
N PHE A 79 -16.46 -5.92 10.58
CA PHE A 79 -16.72 -5.42 9.23
C PHE A 79 -17.20 -6.49 8.24
N ILE A 80 -17.09 -7.80 8.56
CA ILE A 80 -17.52 -8.89 7.67
C ILE A 80 -18.98 -8.72 7.19
N PRO A 81 -19.96 -8.38 8.04
CA PRO A 81 -21.33 -8.13 7.58
C PRO A 81 -21.43 -6.97 6.59
N VAL A 82 -20.63 -5.91 6.76
CA VAL A 82 -20.58 -4.76 5.86
C VAL A 82 -19.97 -5.16 4.51
N PHE A 83 -18.86 -5.90 4.52
CA PHE A 83 -18.26 -6.43 3.31
C PHE A 83 -19.26 -7.32 2.56
N ASN A 84 -19.90 -8.26 3.23
CA ASN A 84 -20.89 -9.14 2.61
C ASN A 84 -22.08 -8.37 2.02
N LYS A 85 -22.55 -7.30 2.70
CA LYS A 85 -23.60 -6.44 2.17
C LYS A 85 -23.15 -5.73 0.90
N ASN A 86 -21.99 -5.08 0.92
CA ASN A 86 -21.47 -4.36 -0.25
C ASN A 86 -21.17 -5.30 -1.42
N SER A 87 -20.59 -6.47 -1.16
CA SER A 87 -20.36 -7.50 -2.19
C SER A 87 -21.66 -7.97 -2.84
N LYS A 88 -22.73 -8.19 -2.05
CA LYS A 88 -24.05 -8.54 -2.60
C LYS A 88 -24.61 -7.41 -3.46
N ASN A 89 -24.49 -6.16 -3.03
CA ASN A 89 -24.93 -5.01 -3.82
C ASN A 89 -24.20 -4.93 -5.16
N VAL A 90 -22.88 -5.17 -5.18
CA VAL A 90 -22.10 -5.23 -6.43
C VAL A 90 -22.59 -6.37 -7.31
N VAL A 91 -22.77 -7.57 -6.77
CA VAL A 91 -23.32 -8.72 -7.52
C VAL A 91 -24.68 -8.40 -8.11
N ASP A 92 -25.56 -7.72 -7.37
CA ASP A 92 -26.87 -7.33 -7.87
C ASP A 92 -26.80 -6.29 -9.00
N LYS A 93 -25.85 -5.34 -8.94
CA LYS A 93 -25.57 -4.43 -10.06
C LYS A 93 -25.10 -5.21 -11.30
N LEU A 94 -24.20 -6.18 -11.12
CA LEU A 94 -23.61 -6.97 -12.20
C LEU A 94 -24.61 -7.89 -12.91
N LYS A 95 -25.71 -8.29 -12.25
CA LYS A 95 -26.78 -9.07 -12.90
C LYS A 95 -27.37 -8.35 -14.11
N ASN A 96 -27.34 -7.02 -14.15
CA ASN A 96 -27.86 -6.24 -15.28
C ASN A 96 -26.94 -6.31 -16.52
N GLU A 97 -25.71 -6.79 -16.36
CA GLU A 97 -24.73 -6.94 -17.44
C GLU A 97 -24.58 -8.38 -17.92
N MET A 98 -25.48 -9.28 -17.51
CA MET A 98 -25.52 -10.65 -18.02
C MET A 98 -25.59 -10.67 -19.55
N ASP A 99 -24.82 -11.58 -20.15
CA ASP A 99 -24.70 -11.80 -21.59
C ASP A 99 -24.18 -10.59 -22.39
N LYS A 100 -23.59 -9.60 -21.71
CA LYS A 100 -22.90 -8.45 -22.32
C LYS A 100 -21.41 -8.48 -21.98
N THR A 101 -20.61 -7.85 -22.85
CA THR A 101 -19.25 -7.46 -22.49
C THR A 101 -19.31 -6.07 -21.85
N PHE A 102 -18.70 -5.92 -20.68
CA PHE A 102 -18.65 -4.67 -19.92
C PHE A 102 -17.31 -4.54 -19.20
N ASP A 103 -16.97 -3.34 -18.73
CA ASP A 103 -15.77 -3.10 -17.92
C ASP A 103 -16.09 -3.32 -16.43
N ILE A 104 -15.39 -4.25 -15.78
CA ILE A 104 -15.58 -4.55 -14.37
C ILE A 104 -15.04 -3.44 -13.46
N HIS A 105 -14.12 -2.60 -13.95
CA HIS A 105 -13.56 -1.48 -13.20
C HIS A 105 -14.67 -0.55 -12.71
N ASP A 106 -15.66 -0.25 -13.55
CA ASP A 106 -16.80 0.62 -13.24
C ASP A 106 -17.61 0.17 -12.01
N TYR A 107 -17.53 -1.12 -11.64
CA TYR A 107 -18.26 -1.69 -10.50
C TYR A 107 -17.37 -1.99 -9.29
N MET A 108 -16.05 -2.08 -9.48
CA MET A 108 -15.09 -2.50 -8.45
C MET A 108 -14.26 -1.34 -7.88
N SER A 109 -14.22 -0.20 -8.56
CA SER A 109 -13.50 0.99 -8.10
C SER A 109 -14.33 1.95 -7.25
N GLU A 110 -15.65 1.74 -7.16
CA GLU A 110 -16.57 2.46 -6.26
C GLU A 110 -16.54 1.91 -4.83
#